data_AF-A0A7K3BI69-F1
#
_entry.id   AF-A0A7K3BI69-F1
#
_cell.length_a   1.000
_cell.length_b   1.000
_cell.length_c   1.000
_cell.angle_alpha   90.00
_cell.angle_beta   90.00
_cell.angle_gamma   90.00
#
_symmetry.space_group_name_H-M   'P 1'
#
loop_
_entity.id
_entity.type
_entity.pdbx_description
1 polymer ?
#
loop_
_entity_poly.entity_id
_entity_poly.type
_entity_poly.pdbx_seq_one_letter_code
_entity_poly.pdbx_strand_id
1 'polypeptide(L)'
;MSVVTCLVLAGLAVWAYRRLQHRGGAGASAAARARQLRTPAVRLATLLGIHTRAEHLARRYDWGAEGERRTARRLNRLRLHGWTILHDRALPTGRANVDHLAISPTGTVVIVDTKRWGARHPVYVDGDQLMHGGKVVTGRLDALAHEAAAVARALGVPVVPLVVVDGAPVADKRMSFRGVRIVSADRACDVLQSLGRAHGASTRRHLTELALQKLPPRTGVTR
;
A
#
# COMPACT_ATOMS: atom_id res chain seq x y z
N MET A 1 -16.15 39.18 16.53
CA MET A 1 -15.97 37.71 16.55
C MET A 1 -15.07 37.39 17.72
N SER A 2 -15.59 36.77 18.78
CA SER A 2 -14.85 36.63 20.06
C SER A 2 -13.76 35.55 19.97
N VAL A 3 -12.65 35.72 20.71
CA VAL A 3 -11.52 34.76 20.74
C VAL A 3 -11.99 33.32 21.04
N VAL A 4 -13.01 33.19 21.91
CA VAL A 4 -13.65 31.92 22.24
C VAL A 4 -14.28 31.26 21.01
N THR A 5 -14.93 32.03 20.14
CA THR A 5 -15.56 31.53 18.91
C THR A 5 -14.50 31.01 17.92
N CYS A 6 -13.37 31.71 17.79
CA CYS A 6 -12.25 31.25 16.95
C CYS A 6 -11.61 29.96 17.48
N LEU A 7 -11.44 29.82 18.80
CA LEU A 7 -10.88 28.61 19.42
C LEU A 7 -11.80 27.39 19.28
N VAL A 8 -13.12 27.58 19.41
CA VAL A 8 -14.11 26.51 19.20
C VAL A 8 -14.16 26.08 17.73
N LEU A 9 -14.15 27.03 16.79
CA LEU A 9 -14.11 26.72 15.35
C LEU A 9 -12.80 26.03 14.94
N ALA A 10 -11.65 26.47 15.48
CA ALA A 10 -10.37 25.80 15.28
C ALA A 10 -10.36 24.40 15.90
N GLY A 11 -10.93 24.22 17.09
CA GLY A 11 -11.08 22.93 17.74
C GLY A 11 -11.97 21.96 16.95
N LEU A 12 -13.11 22.44 16.45
CA LEU A 12 -14.02 21.67 15.58
C LEU A 12 -13.40 21.37 14.22
N ALA A 13 -12.66 22.32 13.63
CA ALA A 13 -11.93 22.09 12.38
C ALA A 13 -10.79 21.09 12.58
N VAL A 14 -10.04 21.15 13.67
CA VAL A 14 -9.00 20.17 14.02
C VAL A 14 -9.61 18.80 14.32
N TRP A 15 -10.74 18.76 15.03
CA TRP A 15 -11.48 17.53 15.31
C TRP A 15 -12.07 16.91 14.03
N ALA A 16 -12.71 17.70 13.17
CA ALA A 16 -13.26 17.27 11.89
C ALA A 16 -12.14 16.85 10.94
N TYR A 17 -11.05 17.62 10.86
CA TYR A 17 -9.85 17.27 10.10
C TYR A 17 -9.26 15.95 10.58
N ARG A 18 -9.08 15.76 11.89
CA ARG A 18 -8.62 14.49 12.48
C ARG A 18 -9.60 13.35 12.18
N ARG A 19 -10.92 13.55 12.34
CA ARG A 19 -11.96 12.54 12.08
C ARG A 19 -12.06 12.16 10.61
N LEU A 20 -11.86 13.10 9.69
CA LEU A 20 -11.79 12.86 8.25
C LEU A 20 -10.49 12.13 7.85
N GLN A 21 -9.39 12.37 8.57
CA GLN A 21 -8.10 11.69 8.37
C GLN A 21 -8.00 10.29 8.99
N HIS A 22 -8.91 9.93 9.90
CA HIS A 22 -9.01 8.58 10.47
C HIS A 22 -9.70 7.57 9.55
N ARG A 23 -9.96 7.89 8.29
CA ARG A 23 -10.50 6.93 7.32
C ARG A 23 -9.41 5.92 6.94
N GLY A 24 -9.54 4.69 7.43
CA GLY A 24 -8.71 3.56 6.99
C GLY A 24 -8.67 3.48 5.46
N GLY A 25 -7.51 3.12 4.91
CA GLY A 25 -7.28 3.14 3.47
C GLY A 25 -5.81 3.07 3.09
N ALA A 26 -5.53 2.98 1.80
CA ALA A 26 -4.16 2.91 1.28
C ALA A 26 -3.28 4.05 1.82
N GLY A 27 -2.07 3.72 2.27
CA GLY A 27 -1.12 4.67 2.85
C GLY A 27 -1.44 5.13 4.27
N ALA A 28 -2.55 4.71 4.89
CA ALA A 28 -2.96 5.22 6.20
C ALA A 28 -1.96 4.84 7.31
N SER A 29 -1.49 3.59 7.33
CA SER A 29 -0.48 3.09 8.26
C SER A 29 0.85 3.86 8.13
N ALA A 30 1.31 4.08 6.89
CA ALA A 30 2.53 4.84 6.63
C ALA A 30 2.38 6.32 7.04
N ALA A 31 1.26 6.97 6.69
CA ALA A 31 0.98 8.35 7.10
C ALA A 31 0.87 8.50 8.63
N ALA A 32 0.28 7.52 9.32
CA ALA A 32 0.24 7.49 10.78
C ALA A 32 1.66 7.43 11.37
N ARG A 33 2.54 6.63 10.79
CA ARG A 33 3.94 6.53 11.22
C ARG A 33 4.72 7.83 10.98
N ALA A 34 4.50 8.49 9.85
CA ALA A 34 5.08 9.81 9.57
C ALA A 34 4.66 10.84 10.64
N ARG A 35 3.38 10.85 11.05
CA ARG A 35 2.89 11.74 12.11
C ARG A 35 3.52 11.47 13.47
N GLN A 36 3.71 10.20 13.84
CA GLN A 36 4.36 9.81 15.09
C GLN A 36 5.82 10.28 15.16
N LEU A 37 6.53 10.28 14.03
CA LEU A 37 7.91 10.74 13.96
C LEU A 37 8.05 12.27 14.07
N ARG A 38 7.01 13.02 13.66
CA ARG A 38 6.98 14.49 13.74
C ARG A 38 6.46 14.98 15.09
N THR A 39 7.23 14.70 16.15
CA THR A 39 7.01 15.25 17.49
C THR A 39 7.13 16.79 17.50
N PRO A 40 6.63 17.49 18.54
CA PRO A 40 6.78 18.96 18.63
C PRO A 40 8.23 19.44 18.48
N ALA A 41 9.19 18.76 19.11
CA ALA A 41 10.61 19.07 18.99
C ALA A 41 11.12 18.93 17.54
N VAL A 42 10.72 17.86 16.84
CA VAL A 42 11.10 17.65 15.44
C VAL A 42 10.49 18.73 14.54
N ARG A 43 9.25 19.17 14.80
CA ARG A 43 8.62 20.26 14.05
C ARG A 43 9.30 21.60 14.26
N LEU A 44 9.66 21.92 15.51
CA LEU A 44 10.39 23.14 15.83
C LEU A 44 11.77 23.13 15.18
N ALA A 45 12.50 22.01 15.26
CA ALA A 45 13.78 21.85 14.58
C ALA A 45 13.65 22.11 13.06
N THR A 46 12.64 21.51 12.41
CA THR A 46 12.37 21.74 10.98
C THR A 46 12.05 23.21 10.66
N LEU A 47 11.27 23.91 11.51
CA LEU A 47 10.96 25.33 11.35
C LEU A 47 12.22 26.21 11.40
N LEU A 48 13.19 25.82 12.24
CA LEU A 48 14.49 26.46 12.37
C LEU A 48 15.50 26.01 11.29
N GLY A 49 15.07 25.22 10.30
CA GLY A 49 15.94 24.71 9.23
C GLY A 49 16.84 23.54 9.64
N ILE A 50 16.66 22.97 10.83
CA ILE A 50 17.46 21.84 11.33
C ILE A 50 16.90 20.52 10.80
N HIS A 51 17.70 19.83 9.97
CA HIS A 51 17.33 18.55 9.39
C HIS A 51 17.55 17.39 10.37
N THR A 52 16.46 16.81 10.89
CA THR A 52 16.53 15.66 11.79
C THR A 52 16.37 14.33 11.04
N ARG A 53 16.96 13.25 11.59
CA ARG A 53 16.74 11.87 11.09
C ARG A 53 15.26 11.48 11.14
N ALA A 54 14.55 11.90 12.18
CA ALA A 54 13.13 11.63 12.37
C ALA A 54 12.28 12.27 11.27
N GLU A 55 12.54 13.54 10.91
CA GLU A 55 11.85 14.20 9.80
C GLU A 55 12.17 13.51 8.46
N HIS A 56 13.44 13.19 8.20
CA HIS A 56 13.81 12.47 6.99
C HIS A 56 13.07 11.12 6.87
N LEU A 57 12.97 10.37 7.96
CA LEU A 57 12.20 9.13 8.01
C LEU A 57 10.70 9.37 7.82
N ALA A 58 10.13 10.42 8.42
CA ALA A 58 8.73 10.80 8.24
C ALA A 58 8.40 11.10 6.78
N ARG A 59 9.26 11.86 6.09
CA ARG A 59 9.14 12.13 4.64
C ARG A 59 9.18 10.85 3.80
N ARG A 60 10.00 9.87 4.18
CA ARG A 60 10.02 8.56 3.50
C ARG A 60 8.71 7.80 3.65
N TYR A 61 8.10 7.86 4.84
CA TYR A 61 6.78 7.28 5.06
C TYR A 61 5.69 8.01 4.26
N ASP A 62 5.69 9.34 4.22
CA ASP A 62 4.75 10.10 3.39
C ASP A 62 4.91 9.80 1.90
N TRP A 63 6.15 9.64 1.44
CA TRP A 63 6.46 9.29 0.06
C TRP A 63 5.83 7.94 -0.32
N GLY A 64 6.02 6.92 0.53
CA GLY A 64 5.39 5.61 0.37
C GLY A 64 3.86 5.68 0.41
N ALA A 65 3.30 6.37 1.41
CA ALA A 65 1.85 6.53 1.57
C ALA A 65 1.18 7.17 0.34
N GLU A 66 1.82 8.18 -0.27
CA GLU A 66 1.30 8.75 -1.51
C GLU A 66 1.36 7.76 -2.68
N GLY A 67 2.39 6.91 -2.75
CA GLY A 67 2.46 5.84 -3.74
C GLY A 67 1.30 4.86 -3.60
N GLU A 68 1.08 4.35 -2.39
CA GLU A 68 -0.05 3.47 -2.09
C GLU A 68 -1.40 4.12 -2.44
N ARG A 69 -1.58 5.42 -2.12
CA ARG A 69 -2.79 6.16 -2.49
C ARG A 69 -2.96 6.28 -4.00
N ARG A 70 -1.88 6.49 -4.77
CA ARG A 70 -1.91 6.53 -6.24
C ARG A 70 -2.29 5.18 -6.82
N THR A 71 -1.66 4.10 -6.36
CA THR A 71 -2.01 2.73 -6.77
C THR A 71 -3.46 2.41 -6.44
N ALA A 72 -3.92 2.71 -5.23
CA ALA A 72 -5.31 2.48 -4.82
C ALA A 72 -6.32 3.20 -5.71
N ARG A 73 -6.07 4.46 -6.11
CA ARG A 73 -6.94 5.18 -7.06
C ARG A 73 -7.08 4.43 -8.40
N ARG A 74 -6.00 3.80 -8.89
CA ARG A 74 -6.03 2.99 -10.11
C ARG A 74 -6.79 1.69 -9.89
N LEU A 75 -6.45 0.95 -8.84
CA LEU A 75 -7.05 -0.35 -8.53
C LEU A 75 -8.55 -0.26 -8.27
N ASN A 76 -9.03 0.82 -7.66
CA ASN A 76 -10.45 1.01 -7.39
C ASN A 76 -11.33 1.04 -8.66
N ARG A 77 -10.76 1.30 -9.84
CA ARG A 77 -11.47 1.19 -11.13
C ARG A 77 -11.89 -0.25 -11.45
N LEU A 78 -11.17 -1.24 -10.93
CA LEU A 78 -11.51 -2.66 -11.10
C LEU A 78 -12.79 -3.05 -10.34
N ARG A 79 -13.23 -2.25 -9.37
CA ARG A 79 -14.51 -2.49 -8.67
C ARG A 79 -15.69 -2.48 -9.65
N LEU A 80 -15.64 -1.64 -10.69
CA LEU A 80 -16.64 -1.60 -11.77
C LEU A 80 -16.66 -2.90 -12.60
N HIS A 81 -15.57 -3.67 -12.56
CA HIS A 81 -15.41 -4.95 -13.25
C HIS A 81 -15.62 -6.13 -12.28
N GLY A 82 -16.32 -5.90 -11.16
CA GLY A 82 -16.67 -6.93 -10.19
C GLY A 82 -15.56 -7.35 -9.24
N TRP A 83 -14.41 -6.64 -9.20
CA TRP A 83 -13.34 -6.95 -8.25
C TRP A 83 -13.65 -6.44 -6.85
N THR A 84 -13.30 -7.23 -5.83
CA THR A 84 -13.18 -6.73 -4.46
C THR A 84 -11.76 -6.19 -4.26
N ILE A 85 -11.63 -4.93 -3.83
CA ILE A 85 -10.35 -4.30 -3.50
C ILE A 85 -10.37 -3.85 -2.04
N LEU A 86 -9.53 -4.44 -1.19
CA LEU A 86 -9.37 -4.09 0.22
C LEU A 86 -7.98 -3.49 0.43
N HIS A 87 -7.89 -2.35 1.12
CA HIS A 87 -6.62 -1.65 1.33
C HIS A 87 -6.18 -1.74 2.79
N ASP A 88 -4.87 -1.71 3.04
CA ASP A 88 -4.26 -1.61 4.37
C ASP A 88 -4.80 -2.68 5.34
N ARG A 89 -4.56 -3.95 4.98
CA ARG A 89 -5.05 -5.12 5.71
C ARG A 89 -3.98 -5.61 6.68
N ALA A 90 -4.28 -5.71 7.97
CA ALA A 90 -3.38 -6.31 8.93
C ALA A 90 -3.26 -7.82 8.66
N LEU A 91 -2.03 -8.35 8.79
CA LEU A 91 -1.84 -9.79 8.79
C LEU A 91 -2.26 -10.40 10.14
N PRO A 92 -2.66 -11.69 10.18
CA PRO A 92 -3.12 -12.33 11.41
C PRO A 92 -2.05 -12.38 12.52
N THR A 93 -0.78 -12.37 12.13
CA THR A 93 0.37 -12.40 13.03
C THR A 93 1.36 -11.29 12.69
N GLY A 94 1.97 -10.69 13.72
CA GLY A 94 3.00 -9.67 13.56
C GLY A 94 2.45 -8.25 13.38
N ARG A 95 3.32 -7.33 12.95
CA ARG A 95 2.99 -5.90 12.79
C ARG A 95 2.85 -5.45 11.33
N ALA A 96 3.08 -6.37 10.39
CA ALA A 96 3.02 -6.13 8.96
C ALA A 96 1.58 -6.04 8.45
N ASN A 97 1.42 -5.38 7.31
CA ASN A 97 0.15 -5.13 6.66
C ASN A 97 0.33 -5.32 5.15
N VAL A 98 -0.74 -5.74 4.48
CA VAL A 98 -0.82 -5.79 3.03
C VAL A 98 -1.35 -4.45 2.54
N ASP A 99 -0.60 -3.81 1.65
CA ASP A 99 -1.00 -2.54 1.04
C ASP A 99 -2.37 -2.67 0.38
N HIS A 100 -2.54 -3.63 -0.55
CA HIS A 100 -3.82 -3.93 -1.18
C HIS A 100 -4.02 -5.45 -1.39
N LEU A 101 -5.24 -5.91 -1.11
CA LEU A 101 -5.73 -7.24 -1.45
C LEU A 101 -6.80 -7.09 -2.53
N ALA A 102 -6.59 -7.75 -3.67
CA ALA A 102 -7.49 -7.76 -4.81
C ALA A 102 -8.04 -9.18 -5.02
N ILE A 103 -9.37 -9.30 -5.07
CA ILE A 103 -10.06 -10.56 -5.30
C ILE A 103 -10.89 -10.39 -6.58
N SER A 104 -10.54 -11.16 -7.60
CA SER A 104 -11.21 -11.12 -8.91
C SER A 104 -12.63 -11.71 -8.85
N PRO A 105 -13.48 -11.42 -9.86
CA PRO A 105 -14.79 -12.05 -10.00
C PRO A 105 -14.75 -13.58 -10.01
N THR A 106 -13.71 -14.16 -10.58
CA THR A 106 -13.49 -15.60 -10.70
C THR A 106 -12.86 -16.23 -9.45
N GLY A 107 -12.52 -15.44 -8.42
CA GLY A 107 -11.97 -15.92 -7.17
C GLY A 107 -10.45 -15.97 -7.06
N THR A 108 -9.70 -15.55 -8.09
CA THR A 108 -8.24 -15.33 -7.96
C THR A 108 -7.95 -14.24 -6.93
N VAL A 109 -7.06 -14.54 -5.97
CA VAL A 109 -6.59 -13.61 -4.94
C VAL A 109 -5.19 -13.11 -5.26
N VAL A 110 -5.01 -11.80 -5.25
CA VAL A 110 -3.73 -11.13 -5.52
C VAL A 110 -3.44 -10.14 -4.40
N ILE A 111 -2.24 -10.21 -3.82
CA ILE A 111 -1.74 -9.12 -2.98
C ILE A 111 -0.90 -8.18 -3.85
N VAL A 112 -1.10 -6.88 -3.65
CA VAL A 112 -0.41 -5.84 -4.40
C VAL A 112 0.39 -4.99 -3.43
N ASP A 113 1.70 -5.07 -3.52
CA ASP A 113 2.65 -4.24 -2.78
C ASP A 113 3.08 -3.05 -3.64
N THR A 114 3.01 -1.83 -3.09
CA THR A 114 3.34 -0.62 -3.83
C THR A 114 4.76 -0.14 -3.49
N LYS A 115 5.65 -0.13 -4.48
CA LYS A 115 6.97 0.48 -4.36
C LYS A 115 7.04 1.80 -5.12
N ARG A 116 7.11 2.91 -4.40
CA ARG A 116 7.28 4.22 -5.01
C ARG A 116 8.75 4.55 -5.23
N TRP A 117 9.16 4.64 -6.48
CA TRP A 117 10.53 4.94 -6.90
C TRP A 117 10.58 6.15 -7.83
N GLY A 118 11.72 6.84 -7.83
CA GLY A 118 11.92 8.04 -8.65
C GLY A 118 11.90 7.72 -10.15
N ALA A 119 11.18 8.54 -10.92
CA ALA A 119 10.98 8.36 -12.36
C ALA A 119 12.25 8.44 -13.22
N ARG A 120 13.34 9.00 -12.67
CA ARG A 120 14.59 9.26 -13.39
C ARG A 120 15.28 7.99 -13.89
N HIS A 121 15.09 6.86 -13.20
CA HIS A 121 15.80 5.63 -13.51
C HIS A 121 14.85 4.43 -13.57
N PRO A 122 15.08 3.47 -14.47
CA PRO A 122 14.26 2.27 -14.57
C PRO A 122 14.56 1.29 -13.44
N VAL A 123 13.59 0.40 -13.24
CA VAL A 123 13.72 -0.85 -12.50
C VAL A 123 14.05 -1.96 -13.47
N TYR A 124 15.09 -2.73 -13.18
CA TYR A 124 15.51 -3.85 -14.01
C TYR A 124 16.10 -4.97 -13.12
N VAL A 125 16.24 -6.15 -13.69
CA VAL A 125 16.94 -7.28 -13.05
C VAL A 125 18.33 -7.38 -13.66
N ASP A 126 19.34 -7.53 -12.81
CA ASP A 126 20.73 -7.78 -13.21
C ASP A 126 21.22 -9.01 -12.44
N GLY A 127 21.39 -10.13 -13.13
CA GLY A 127 21.65 -11.42 -12.51
C GLY A 127 20.59 -11.80 -11.47
N ASP A 128 21.02 -11.93 -10.21
CA ASP A 128 20.16 -12.26 -9.06
C ASP A 128 19.68 -11.02 -8.28
N GLN A 129 19.90 -9.82 -8.82
CA GLN A 129 19.62 -8.56 -8.15
C GLN A 129 18.52 -7.76 -8.84
N LEU A 130 17.66 -7.15 -8.02
CA LEU A 130 16.73 -6.12 -8.49
C LEU A 130 17.40 -4.76 -8.35
N MET A 131 17.40 -3.98 -9.43
CA MET A 131 18.14 -2.73 -9.54
C MET A 131 17.19 -1.54 -9.75
N HIS A 132 17.57 -0.38 -9.20
CA HIS A 132 16.96 0.92 -9.52
C HIS A 132 18.05 1.98 -9.66
N GLY A 133 18.32 2.45 -10.88
CA GLY A 133 19.32 3.50 -11.15
C GLY A 133 20.72 3.18 -10.60
N GLY A 134 21.18 1.94 -10.76
CA GLY A 134 22.49 1.47 -10.28
C GLY A 134 22.52 1.08 -8.80
N LYS A 135 21.39 1.14 -8.09
CA LYS A 135 21.30 0.71 -6.69
C LYS A 135 20.61 -0.64 -6.59
N VAL A 136 21.19 -1.53 -5.79
CA VAL A 136 20.56 -2.80 -5.41
C VAL A 136 19.37 -2.52 -4.50
N VAL A 137 18.19 -2.96 -4.93
CA VAL A 137 16.92 -2.84 -4.21
C VAL A 137 16.25 -4.18 -3.95
N THR A 138 16.96 -5.30 -4.17
CA THR A 138 16.50 -6.68 -3.91
C THR A 138 15.77 -6.83 -2.58
N GLY A 139 16.37 -6.35 -1.49
CA GLY A 139 15.80 -6.50 -0.14
C GLY A 139 14.48 -5.77 0.09
N ARG A 140 14.01 -4.97 -0.87
CA ARG A 140 12.70 -4.32 -0.81
C ARG A 140 11.54 -5.29 -1.04
N LEU A 141 11.81 -6.48 -1.57
CA LEU A 141 10.80 -7.50 -1.87
C LEU A 141 10.80 -8.69 -0.90
N ASP A 142 11.74 -8.74 0.06
CA ASP A 142 11.96 -9.91 0.92
C ASP A 142 10.72 -10.30 1.74
N ALA A 143 9.94 -9.32 2.18
CA ALA A 143 8.75 -9.55 3.00
C ALA A 143 7.58 -10.15 2.18
N LEU A 144 7.49 -9.84 0.89
CA LEU A 144 6.25 -10.05 0.12
C LEU A 144 5.87 -11.52 -0.01
N ALA A 145 6.85 -12.42 -0.15
CA ALA A 145 6.61 -13.86 -0.19
C ALA A 145 6.01 -14.38 1.13
N HIS A 146 6.52 -13.87 2.27
CA HIS A 146 5.99 -14.23 3.59
C HIS A 146 4.57 -13.70 3.79
N GLU A 147 4.31 -12.46 3.35
CA GLU A 147 2.97 -11.85 3.41
C GLU A 147 1.97 -12.61 2.55
N ALA A 148 2.34 -12.99 1.31
CA ALA A 148 1.52 -13.83 0.44
C ALA A 148 1.18 -15.17 1.10
N ALA A 149 2.18 -15.83 1.70
CA ALA A 149 1.97 -17.10 2.39
C ALA A 149 1.07 -16.94 3.63
N ALA A 150 1.18 -15.84 4.38
CA ALA A 150 0.32 -15.56 5.52
C ALA A 150 -1.14 -15.34 5.11
N VAL A 151 -1.38 -14.57 4.03
CA VAL A 151 -2.72 -14.37 3.47
C VAL A 151 -3.27 -15.68 2.90
N ALA A 152 -2.44 -16.47 2.21
CA ALA A 152 -2.86 -17.76 1.66
C ALA A 152 -3.33 -18.71 2.75
N ARG A 153 -2.59 -18.82 3.87
CA ARG A 153 -3.01 -19.59 5.05
C ARG A 153 -4.30 -19.05 5.66
N ALA A 154 -4.45 -17.74 5.75
CA ALA A 154 -5.64 -17.12 6.34
C ALA A 154 -6.91 -17.34 5.51
N LEU A 155 -6.78 -17.38 4.17
CA LEU A 155 -7.89 -17.52 3.23
C LEU A 155 -8.11 -18.95 2.72
N GLY A 156 -7.18 -19.87 2.98
CA GLY A 156 -7.25 -21.25 2.50
C GLY A 156 -7.10 -21.41 0.98
N VAL A 157 -6.56 -20.41 0.28
CA VAL A 157 -6.38 -20.42 -1.18
C VAL A 157 -5.02 -19.88 -1.60
N PRO A 158 -4.49 -20.25 -2.78
CA PRO A 158 -3.28 -19.63 -3.31
C PRO A 158 -3.44 -18.11 -3.50
N VAL A 159 -2.37 -17.37 -3.20
CA VAL A 159 -2.32 -15.91 -3.32
C VAL A 159 -1.17 -15.53 -4.24
N VAL A 160 -1.47 -14.71 -5.24
CA VAL A 160 -0.47 -14.22 -6.21
C VAL A 160 0.18 -12.93 -5.67
N PRO A 161 1.51 -12.88 -5.48
CA PRO A 161 2.20 -11.64 -5.15
C PRO A 161 2.43 -10.79 -6.41
N LEU A 162 2.06 -9.50 -6.35
CA LEU A 162 2.29 -8.52 -7.39
C LEU A 162 2.94 -7.27 -6.81
N VAL A 163 4.04 -6.81 -7.40
CA VAL A 163 4.65 -5.53 -7.07
C VAL A 163 4.24 -4.50 -8.11
N VAL A 164 3.70 -3.39 -7.63
CA VAL A 164 3.40 -2.22 -8.45
C VAL A 164 4.43 -1.13 -8.17
N VAL A 165 5.16 -0.76 -9.21
CA VAL A 165 6.12 0.33 -9.20
C VAL A 165 5.40 1.63 -9.56
N ASP A 166 5.34 2.54 -8.60
CA ASP A 166 4.76 3.87 -8.79
C ASP A 166 5.88 4.90 -9.04
N GLY A 167 5.89 5.49 -10.24
CA GLY A 167 6.83 6.53 -10.65
C GLY A 167 7.94 6.07 -11.59
N ALA A 168 8.71 5.05 -11.21
CA ALA A 168 9.80 4.54 -12.06
C ALA A 168 9.28 3.68 -13.22
N PRO A 169 9.87 3.78 -14.43
CA PRO A 169 9.61 2.82 -15.50
C PRO A 169 10.15 1.45 -15.10
N VAL A 170 9.47 0.40 -15.55
CA VAL A 170 9.93 -0.98 -15.43
C VAL A 170 10.47 -1.40 -16.79
N ALA A 171 11.73 -1.85 -16.86
CA ALA A 171 12.43 -2.12 -18.11
C ALA A 171 11.70 -3.16 -18.97
N ASP A 172 11.29 -4.27 -18.37
CA ASP A 172 10.61 -5.36 -19.07
C ASP A 172 9.11 -5.41 -18.76
N LYS A 173 8.27 -5.43 -19.80
CA LYS A 173 6.80 -5.49 -19.65
C LYS A 173 6.28 -6.76 -18.94
N ARG A 174 7.09 -7.82 -18.90
CA ARG A 174 6.79 -9.10 -18.24
C ARG A 174 7.79 -9.42 -17.12
N MET A 175 8.39 -8.40 -16.53
CA MET A 175 9.40 -8.58 -15.49
C MET A 175 8.88 -9.41 -14.32
N SER A 176 9.67 -10.39 -13.92
CA SER A 176 9.47 -11.14 -12.70
C SER A 176 10.80 -11.34 -12.00
N PHE A 177 10.78 -11.33 -10.68
CA PHE A 177 11.97 -11.52 -9.87
C PHE A 177 11.60 -12.44 -8.69
N ARG A 178 12.33 -13.56 -8.53
CA ARG A 178 12.07 -14.57 -7.49
C ARG A 178 10.59 -15.01 -7.43
N GLY A 179 9.98 -15.23 -8.60
CA GLY A 179 8.57 -15.65 -8.72
C GLY A 179 7.54 -14.53 -8.48
N VAL A 180 7.97 -13.31 -8.17
CA VAL A 180 7.09 -12.14 -8.00
C VAL A 180 7.03 -11.36 -9.29
N ARG A 181 5.82 -11.06 -9.78
CA ARG A 181 5.64 -10.20 -10.95
C ARG A 181 5.79 -8.73 -10.55
N ILE A 182 6.55 -7.96 -11.34
CA ILE A 182 6.81 -6.54 -11.08
C ILE A 182 6.32 -5.74 -12.28
N VAL A 183 5.47 -4.74 -12.05
CA VAL A 183 4.81 -3.97 -13.11
C VAL A 183 4.81 -2.48 -12.79
N SER A 184 4.78 -1.63 -13.81
CA SER A 184 4.53 -0.20 -13.62
C SER A 184 3.07 0.06 -13.24
N ALA A 185 2.82 1.13 -12.49
CA ALA A 185 1.48 1.44 -11.94
C ALA A 185 0.40 1.64 -13.02
N ASP A 186 0.75 2.12 -14.20
CA ASP A 186 -0.16 2.25 -15.34
C ASP A 186 -0.64 0.89 -15.89
N ARG A 187 0.17 -0.17 -15.75
CA ARG A 187 -0.12 -1.53 -16.22
C ARG A 187 -0.82 -2.42 -15.17
N ALA A 188 -0.91 -1.96 -13.93
CA ALA A 188 -1.41 -2.76 -12.81
C ALA A 188 -2.82 -3.31 -13.07
N CYS A 189 -3.74 -2.50 -13.59
CA CYS A 189 -5.11 -2.93 -13.86
C CYS A 189 -5.20 -3.97 -14.99
N ASP A 190 -4.39 -3.83 -16.04
CA ASP A 190 -4.36 -4.79 -17.16
C ASP A 190 -3.86 -6.15 -16.68
N VAL A 191 -2.79 -6.14 -15.87
CA VAL A 191 -2.18 -7.35 -15.34
C VAL A 191 -3.11 -8.04 -14.35
N LEU A 192 -3.78 -7.29 -13.46
CA LEU A 192 -4.78 -7.86 -12.57
C LEU A 192 -5.94 -8.48 -13.36
N GLN A 193 -6.49 -7.78 -14.35
CA GLN A 193 -7.54 -8.34 -15.21
C GLN A 193 -7.08 -9.62 -15.92
N SER A 194 -5.85 -9.68 -16.40
CA SER A 194 -5.29 -10.89 -17.00
C SER A 194 -5.18 -12.04 -15.99
N LEU A 195 -4.75 -11.77 -14.75
CA LEU A 195 -4.65 -12.76 -13.68
C LEU A 195 -6.04 -13.27 -13.26
N GLY A 196 -7.02 -12.37 -13.17
CA GLY A 196 -8.40 -12.70 -12.80
C GLY A 196 -9.21 -13.38 -13.90
N ARG A 197 -8.61 -13.80 -15.02
CA ARG A 197 -9.25 -14.72 -15.98
C ARG A 197 -9.15 -16.17 -15.55
N ALA A 198 -8.17 -16.50 -14.71
CA ALA A 198 -8.06 -17.83 -14.12
C ALA A 198 -9.21 -18.04 -13.14
N HIS A 199 -9.73 -19.27 -13.04
CA HIS A 199 -10.71 -19.62 -12.03
C HIS A 199 -10.00 -19.85 -10.69
N GLY A 200 -10.43 -19.13 -9.65
CA GLY A 200 -9.97 -19.35 -8.29
C GLY A 200 -10.64 -20.57 -7.67
N ALA A 201 -10.05 -21.07 -6.58
CA ALA A 201 -10.54 -22.23 -5.85
C ALA A 201 -11.81 -21.96 -5.01
N SER A 202 -12.23 -20.70 -4.88
CA SER A 202 -13.41 -20.31 -4.09
C SER A 202 -14.07 -19.06 -4.68
N THR A 203 -15.31 -18.79 -4.27
CA THR A 203 -16.07 -17.65 -4.79
C THR A 203 -15.53 -16.34 -4.24
N ARG A 204 -15.60 -15.26 -5.05
CA ARG A 204 -15.24 -13.91 -4.61
C ARG A 204 -15.98 -13.50 -3.32
N ARG A 205 -17.26 -13.85 -3.20
CA ARG A 205 -18.09 -13.50 -2.03
C ARG A 205 -17.52 -14.11 -0.75
N HIS A 206 -17.33 -15.43 -0.75
CA HIS A 206 -16.78 -16.15 0.40
C HIS A 206 -15.38 -15.63 0.77
N LEU A 207 -14.50 -15.44 -0.23
CA LEU A 207 -13.16 -14.90 0.00
C LEU A 207 -13.18 -13.47 0.55
N THR A 208 -14.15 -12.65 0.12
CA THR A 208 -14.32 -11.30 0.65
C THR A 208 -14.75 -11.32 2.11
N GLU A 209 -15.73 -12.13 2.47
CA GLU A 209 -16.21 -12.29 3.85
C GLU A 209 -15.07 -12.79 4.76
N LEU A 210 -14.34 -13.83 4.33
CA LEU A 210 -13.21 -14.38 5.06
C LEU A 210 -12.06 -13.36 5.22
N ALA A 211 -11.75 -12.60 4.16
CA ALA A 211 -10.75 -11.54 4.23
C ALA A 211 -11.15 -10.41 5.20
N LEU A 212 -12.42 -10.00 5.22
CA LEU A 212 -12.90 -9.00 6.16
C LEU A 212 -12.80 -9.47 7.62
N GLN A 213 -13.03 -10.76 7.87
CA GLN A 213 -12.95 -11.37 9.19
C GLN A 213 -11.49 -11.58 9.66
N LYS A 214 -10.65 -12.17 8.80
CA LYS A 214 -9.31 -12.64 9.16
C LYS A 214 -8.23 -11.58 8.96
N LEU A 215 -8.47 -10.59 8.11
CA LEU A 215 -7.52 -9.54 7.74
C LEU A 215 -8.16 -8.16 8.00
N PRO A 216 -8.30 -7.74 9.26
CA PRO A 216 -8.95 -6.47 9.58
C PRO A 216 -8.14 -5.26 9.08
N PRO A 217 -8.74 -4.06 9.00
CA PRO A 217 -8.00 -2.83 8.72
C PRO A 217 -6.85 -2.61 9.71
N ARG A 218 -5.66 -2.23 9.23
CA ARG A 218 -4.49 -1.99 10.11
C ARG A 218 -4.62 -0.69 10.91
N THR A 219 -5.08 0.39 10.29
CA THR A 219 -5.58 1.56 11.00
C THR A 219 -7.07 1.36 11.22
N GLY A 220 -7.48 1.15 12.47
CA GLY A 220 -8.84 0.74 12.82
C GLY A 220 -9.92 1.72 12.34
N VAL A 221 -10.50 1.42 11.18
CA VAL A 221 -11.87 1.78 10.78
C VAL A 221 -12.35 0.68 9.85
N THR A 222 -13.21 -0.19 10.37
CA THR A 222 -14.18 -0.95 9.58
C THR A 222 -15.16 0.05 8.96
N ARG A 223 -15.40 -0.09 7.65
CA ARG A 223 -16.55 0.58 7.01
C ARG A 223 -17.82 -0.08 7.48
#